data_AF-A0A254TE58-F1
#
_entry.id   AF-A0A254TE58-F1
#
_cell.length_a   1.000
_cell.length_b   1.000
_cell.length_c   1.000
_cell.angle_alpha   90.00
_cell.angle_beta   90.00
_cell.angle_gamma   90.00
#
_symmetry.space_group_name_H-M   'P 1'
#
loop_
_entity.id
_entity.type
_entity.pdbx_description
1 polymer ?
#
loop_
_entity_poly.entity_id
_entity_poly.type
_entity_poly.pdbx_seq_one_letter_code
_entity_poly.pdbx_strand_id
1 'polypeptide(L)'
;MSGTRVIAEATGMVPNVKSEFERLVRMPISTKEQLRNKREVHDIVDSDFTESPELLGKNNPEYRHVECTDCHNPHRVRRANKFYGTSAATGDGSLRTHTPGGTVAMKGADGNVASGVLRGAWGVEPVFGNTSSTWPQLPLSFTVKKGDPGLNTSTDRNKTYLTREYQLCFKCHSNYANSDDLDAFPALGNTLGGTGGAAANRNYLSRYTNVASEFGSVRATDPPSTGTDQGEYANGTSNKGTACNGSDCEPNGSYPNQGAASSATRYNHRSWHPVMWPTGRDRAERKMNATGAINLLGPFVANIGTQTMYCSDCHGQKTSWKMSPLGPDLTQTQGPHGSDLNFLLKGKWDRTANRGNITNGTYICGNCHVPTNSSGFGTHNPSGDMGDSIMICMNCHVAVPHGWKNKAFLVNMLCVGTEGGATNNCTSFSGYGAVRRPPYYNDARLRVSTWARSGSWGETNCGNGMTNC
;
A
#
# COMPACT_ATOMS: atom_id res chain seq x y z
N MET A 1 20.59 -50.99 -3.74
CA MET A 1 20.56 -49.59 -4.24
C MET A 1 20.30 -48.68 -3.04
N SER A 2 21.32 -48.00 -2.54
CA SER A 2 21.15 -47.00 -1.48
C SER A 2 20.52 -45.77 -2.12
N GLY A 3 19.22 -45.57 -1.90
CA GLY A 3 18.47 -44.46 -2.46
C GLY A 3 18.89 -43.16 -1.80
N THR A 4 19.88 -42.47 -2.37
CA THR A 4 20.18 -41.09 -2.00
C THR A 4 18.92 -40.27 -2.29
N ARG A 5 18.24 -39.79 -1.24
CA ARG A 5 17.09 -38.90 -1.43
C ARG A 5 17.58 -37.65 -2.16
N VAL A 6 17.01 -37.39 -3.33
CA VAL A 6 17.29 -36.20 -4.15
C VAL A 6 16.79 -34.91 -3.46
N ILE A 7 15.92 -35.06 -2.46
CA ILE A 7 15.35 -33.99 -1.66
C ILE A 7 15.87 -34.12 -0.22
N ALA A 8 16.63 -33.13 0.23
CA ALA A 8 16.97 -33.00 1.64
C ALA A 8 15.68 -32.75 2.46
N GLU A 9 15.52 -33.43 3.59
CA GLU A 9 14.39 -33.16 4.48
C GLU A 9 14.41 -31.70 4.94
N ALA A 10 13.27 -31.03 4.83
CA ALA A 10 13.14 -29.65 5.28
C ALA A 10 13.34 -29.60 6.80
N THR A 11 14.36 -28.87 7.26
CA THR A 11 14.61 -28.66 8.69
C THR A 11 13.81 -27.46 9.22
N GLY A 12 13.24 -27.62 10.41
CA GLY A 12 12.47 -26.60 11.15
C GLY A 12 10.95 -26.80 11.09
N MET A 13 10.23 -26.05 11.93
CA MET A 13 8.75 -26.11 12.01
C MET A 13 8.13 -25.48 10.76
N VAL A 14 7.46 -26.24 9.90
CA VAL A 14 6.74 -25.70 8.73
C VAL A 14 5.39 -25.14 9.20
N PRO A 15 5.08 -23.85 8.97
CA PRO A 15 3.80 -23.28 9.40
C PRO A 15 2.64 -23.92 8.63
N ASN A 16 1.52 -24.11 9.32
CA ASN A 16 0.33 -24.71 8.72
C ASN A 16 -0.41 -23.66 7.87
N VAL A 17 -0.26 -23.71 6.55
CA VAL A 17 -1.01 -22.82 5.65
C VAL A 17 -2.51 -23.16 5.62
N LYS A 18 -2.89 -24.43 5.84
CA LYS A 18 -4.30 -24.86 5.81
C LYS A 18 -5.14 -24.11 6.83
N SER A 19 -4.62 -23.88 8.03
CA SER A 19 -5.34 -23.16 9.07
C SER A 19 -5.63 -21.70 8.71
N GLU A 20 -4.84 -21.09 7.82
CA GLU A 20 -5.11 -19.73 7.35
C GLU A 20 -6.33 -19.68 6.43
N PHE A 21 -6.54 -20.72 5.63
CA PHE A 21 -7.75 -20.90 4.82
C PHE A 21 -8.96 -21.42 5.60
N GLU A 22 -8.84 -21.61 6.92
CA GLU A 22 -9.96 -21.90 7.82
C GLU A 22 -10.43 -20.65 8.58
N ARG A 23 -9.72 -19.51 8.44
CA ARG A 23 -10.03 -18.24 9.15
C ARG A 23 -11.25 -17.52 8.60
N LEU A 24 -11.83 -16.66 9.44
CA LEU A 24 -13.00 -15.83 9.11
C LEU A 24 -12.76 -14.84 7.96
N VAL A 25 -11.53 -14.36 7.76
CA VAL A 25 -11.21 -13.55 6.58
C VAL A 25 -10.09 -14.26 5.84
N ARG A 26 -10.33 -14.65 4.60
CA ARG A 26 -9.41 -15.52 3.84
C ARG A 26 -9.62 -15.38 2.34
N MET A 27 -8.60 -15.76 1.58
CA MET A 27 -8.74 -15.93 0.13
C MET A 27 -9.70 -17.10 -0.17
N PRO A 28 -10.69 -16.92 -1.06
CA PRO A 28 -11.66 -17.96 -1.43
C PRO A 28 -11.05 -18.95 -2.44
N ILE A 29 -10.26 -19.91 -1.93
CA ILE A 29 -9.49 -20.86 -2.74
C ILE A 29 -10.27 -22.09 -3.22
N SER A 30 -11.57 -22.18 -2.90
CA SER A 30 -12.44 -23.23 -3.44
C SER A 30 -13.45 -22.65 -4.41
N THR A 31 -13.76 -23.39 -5.48
CA THR A 31 -14.75 -22.99 -6.50
C THR A 31 -16.10 -22.63 -5.85
N LYS A 32 -16.49 -23.29 -4.75
CA LYS A 32 -17.73 -23.03 -4.00
C LYS A 32 -17.76 -21.64 -3.34
N GLU A 33 -16.61 -21.11 -2.95
CA GLU A 33 -16.47 -19.80 -2.31
C GLU A 33 -16.33 -18.65 -3.33
N GLN A 34 -16.09 -18.99 -4.60
CA GLN A 34 -15.98 -18.04 -5.70
C GLN A 34 -17.36 -17.72 -6.29
N LEU A 35 -17.47 -16.56 -6.94
CA LEU A 35 -18.75 -16.02 -7.43
C LEU A 35 -19.49 -16.98 -8.37
N ARG A 36 -18.78 -17.68 -9.24
CA ARG A 36 -19.36 -18.61 -10.20
C ARG A 36 -19.88 -19.91 -9.58
N ASN A 37 -19.46 -20.24 -8.36
CA ASN A 37 -19.86 -21.34 -7.45
C ASN A 37 -20.08 -22.76 -8.01
N LYS A 38 -19.88 -23.01 -9.32
CA LYS A 38 -20.28 -24.22 -10.04
C LYS A 38 -19.25 -24.72 -11.05
N ARG A 39 -18.29 -23.89 -11.45
CA ARG A 39 -17.31 -24.25 -12.48
C ARG A 39 -15.99 -23.54 -12.23
N GLU A 40 -14.93 -24.34 -12.16
CA GLU A 40 -13.56 -23.86 -12.16
C GLU A 40 -13.26 -23.11 -13.46
N VAL A 41 -12.69 -21.92 -13.31
CA VAL A 41 -12.36 -20.99 -14.40
C VAL A 41 -10.86 -20.86 -14.60
N HIS A 42 -10.07 -21.24 -13.60
CA HIS A 42 -8.62 -21.18 -13.66
C HIS A 42 -8.09 -22.02 -14.83
N ASP A 43 -7.43 -21.36 -15.77
CA ASP A 43 -6.90 -21.97 -17.00
C ASP A 43 -5.42 -21.64 -17.22
N ILE A 44 -4.55 -22.57 -16.85
CA ILE A 44 -3.09 -22.46 -17.03
C ILE A 44 -2.71 -22.85 -18.45
N VAL A 45 -2.15 -21.90 -19.20
CA VAL A 45 -1.80 -22.11 -20.62
C VAL A 45 -0.31 -22.35 -20.89
N ASP A 46 0.57 -22.13 -19.91
CA ASP A 46 2.02 -22.29 -20.08
C ASP A 46 2.76 -22.64 -18.77
N SER A 47 4.08 -22.88 -18.90
CA SER A 47 4.95 -23.20 -17.76
C SER A 47 5.12 -22.05 -16.74
N ASP A 48 4.68 -20.85 -17.11
CA ASP A 48 4.65 -19.67 -16.26
C ASP A 48 3.35 -19.54 -15.48
N PHE A 49 2.39 -20.45 -15.74
CA PHE A 49 1.07 -20.50 -15.13
C PHE A 49 0.26 -19.25 -15.46
N THR A 50 0.46 -18.71 -16.67
CA THR A 50 -0.28 -17.54 -17.14
C THR A 50 -1.71 -17.88 -17.50
N GLU A 51 -2.54 -16.84 -17.41
CA GLU A 51 -3.96 -16.86 -17.73
C GLU A 51 -4.37 -15.50 -18.31
N SER A 52 -5.43 -15.49 -19.11
CA SER A 52 -5.98 -14.27 -19.70
C SER A 52 -6.59 -13.32 -18.63
N PRO A 53 -6.50 -11.98 -18.81
CA PRO A 53 -7.19 -11.03 -17.95
C PRO A 53 -8.69 -11.29 -17.79
N GLU A 54 -9.35 -11.76 -18.85
CA GLU A 54 -10.78 -12.06 -18.88
C GLU A 54 -11.12 -13.15 -17.86
N LEU A 55 -10.35 -14.25 -17.82
CA LEU A 55 -10.55 -15.34 -16.87
C LEU A 55 -10.11 -14.98 -15.45
N LEU A 56 -9.26 -13.97 -15.26
CA LEU A 56 -8.98 -13.38 -13.95
C LEU A 56 -10.10 -12.44 -13.45
N GLY A 57 -11.10 -12.16 -14.30
CA GLY A 57 -12.29 -11.38 -13.96
C GLY A 57 -12.39 -9.99 -14.60
N LYS A 58 -11.54 -9.67 -15.58
CA LYS A 58 -11.62 -8.40 -16.30
C LYS A 58 -12.99 -8.28 -16.96
N ASN A 59 -13.71 -7.20 -16.64
CA ASN A 59 -15.07 -6.91 -17.10
C ASN A 59 -16.15 -7.95 -16.75
N ASN A 60 -15.79 -9.08 -16.09
CA ASN A 60 -16.73 -10.08 -15.63
C ASN A 60 -16.34 -10.56 -14.22
N PRO A 61 -16.95 -9.98 -13.16
CA PRO A 61 -16.63 -10.36 -11.79
C PRO A 61 -16.92 -11.83 -11.47
N GLU A 62 -17.77 -12.52 -12.25
CA GLU A 62 -18.03 -13.96 -12.05
C GLU A 62 -16.80 -14.83 -12.28
N TYR A 63 -15.84 -14.39 -13.10
CA TYR A 63 -14.60 -15.15 -13.35
C TYR A 63 -13.52 -14.87 -12.30
N ARG A 64 -13.75 -13.96 -11.35
CA ARG A 64 -12.79 -13.70 -10.29
C ARG A 64 -12.62 -14.94 -9.40
N HIS A 65 -11.38 -15.38 -9.32
CA HIS A 65 -10.94 -16.50 -8.52
C HIS A 65 -9.62 -16.15 -7.82
N VAL A 66 -9.20 -17.05 -6.95
CA VAL A 66 -7.84 -17.07 -6.38
C VAL A 66 -7.49 -18.50 -6.05
N GLU A 67 -6.37 -18.97 -6.57
CA GLU A 67 -5.80 -20.28 -6.31
C GLU A 67 -4.34 -20.16 -5.87
N CYS A 68 -3.76 -21.29 -5.44
CA CYS A 68 -2.33 -21.34 -5.10
C CYS A 68 -1.45 -20.92 -6.28
N THR A 69 -1.86 -21.30 -7.49
CA THR A 69 -1.17 -21.08 -8.77
C THR A 69 -1.28 -19.65 -9.28
N ASP A 70 -2.26 -18.89 -8.81
CA ASP A 70 -2.31 -17.44 -9.03
C ASP A 70 -1.20 -16.70 -8.31
N CYS A 71 -0.69 -17.26 -7.22
CA CYS A 71 0.33 -16.64 -6.37
C CYS A 71 1.71 -17.30 -6.51
N HIS A 72 1.75 -18.61 -6.79
CA HIS A 72 2.96 -19.42 -6.74
C HIS A 72 3.16 -20.22 -8.01
N ASN A 73 4.41 -20.37 -8.42
CA ASN A 73 4.79 -21.37 -9.41
C ASN A 73 5.40 -22.59 -8.68
N PRO A 74 4.68 -23.72 -8.56
CA PRO A 74 5.11 -24.85 -7.74
C PRO A 74 6.38 -25.53 -8.28
N HIS A 75 6.72 -25.32 -9.55
CA HIS A 75 7.94 -25.88 -10.15
C HIS A 75 9.19 -25.02 -9.91
N ARG A 76 9.02 -23.77 -9.44
CA ARG A 76 10.10 -22.78 -9.34
C ARG A 76 10.24 -22.15 -7.95
N VAL A 77 9.20 -22.26 -7.12
CA VAL A 77 9.18 -21.80 -5.74
C VAL A 77 10.42 -22.28 -4.96
N ARG A 78 10.97 -21.42 -4.11
CA ARG A 78 12.10 -21.78 -3.23
C ARG A 78 12.01 -21.14 -1.86
N ARG A 79 12.65 -21.77 -0.88
CA ARG A 79 12.82 -21.22 0.47
C ARG A 79 13.99 -20.23 0.48
N ALA A 80 13.68 -18.95 0.32
CA ALA A 80 14.65 -17.86 0.29
C ALA A 80 13.96 -16.50 0.54
N ASN A 81 14.67 -15.50 1.09
CA ASN A 81 14.12 -14.14 1.17
C ASN A 81 14.12 -13.41 -0.17
N LYS A 82 14.84 -13.93 -1.15
CA LYS A 82 14.93 -13.38 -2.51
C LYS A 82 14.53 -14.41 -3.56
N PHE A 83 13.91 -13.93 -4.64
CA PHE A 83 13.50 -14.78 -5.76
C PHE A 83 14.70 -15.35 -6.55
N TYR A 84 15.83 -14.66 -6.57
CA TYR A 84 17.04 -15.06 -7.32
C TYR A 84 18.12 -15.69 -6.44
N GLY A 85 19.11 -16.33 -7.06
CA GLY A 85 20.25 -16.96 -6.40
C GLY A 85 20.08 -18.47 -6.15
N THR A 86 21.05 -19.05 -5.44
CA THR A 86 21.05 -20.48 -5.09
C THR A 86 20.78 -20.67 -3.60
N SER A 87 20.06 -21.74 -3.24
CA SER A 87 19.69 -22.05 -1.85
C SER A 87 20.89 -22.36 -0.94
N ALA A 88 22.10 -22.40 -1.50
CA ALA A 88 23.35 -22.61 -0.79
C ALA A 88 23.97 -21.31 -0.22
N ALA A 89 23.42 -20.13 -0.54
CA ALA A 89 23.87 -18.88 0.07
C ALA A 89 23.49 -18.87 1.56
N THR A 90 24.48 -19.05 2.43
CA THR A 90 24.37 -18.96 3.88
C THR A 90 23.82 -17.58 4.26
N GLY A 91 22.52 -17.52 4.58
CA GLY A 91 21.81 -16.29 4.96
C GLY A 91 20.52 -16.01 4.16
N ASP A 92 20.46 -16.41 2.89
CA ASP A 92 19.23 -16.29 2.06
C ASP A 92 18.21 -17.38 2.44
N GLY A 93 18.69 -18.61 2.68
CA GLY A 93 17.82 -19.76 2.99
C GLY A 93 17.23 -19.83 4.41
N SER A 94 17.66 -18.97 5.34
CA SER A 94 17.14 -18.97 6.72
C SER A 94 15.79 -18.24 6.83
N LEU A 95 15.57 -17.22 6.00
CA LEU A 95 14.36 -16.41 5.96
C LEU A 95 13.35 -17.00 4.98
N ARG A 96 12.08 -17.09 5.42
CA ARG A 96 10.97 -17.67 4.64
C ARG A 96 10.19 -16.64 3.83
N THR A 97 10.50 -15.35 4.01
CA THR A 97 9.85 -14.21 3.36
C THR A 97 10.86 -13.08 3.21
N HIS A 98 10.44 -11.97 2.58
CA HIS A 98 11.23 -10.75 2.39
C HIS A 98 11.80 -10.20 3.70
N THR A 99 12.83 -9.35 3.57
CA THR A 99 13.35 -8.55 4.69
C THR A 99 12.49 -7.29 4.86
N PRO A 100 11.79 -7.10 5.99
CA PRO A 100 10.94 -5.94 6.18
C PRO A 100 11.72 -4.67 6.50
N GLY A 101 11.14 -3.51 6.17
CA GLY A 101 11.81 -2.21 6.32
C GLY A 101 12.82 -1.88 5.20
N GLY A 102 12.96 -2.76 4.20
CA GLY A 102 13.90 -2.60 3.09
C GLY A 102 15.37 -2.54 3.55
N THR A 103 16.26 -2.17 2.63
CA THR A 103 17.68 -1.92 2.93
C THR A 103 18.12 -0.57 2.39
N VAL A 104 19.22 0.00 2.91
CA VAL A 104 19.80 1.27 2.42
C VAL A 104 20.13 1.20 0.92
N ALA A 105 20.51 0.02 0.43
CA ALA A 105 20.78 -0.24 -0.98
C ALA A 105 19.54 -0.14 -1.89
N MET A 106 18.32 -0.05 -1.31
CA MET A 106 17.06 0.05 -2.05
C MET A 106 16.64 1.49 -2.39
N LYS A 107 17.52 2.49 -2.26
CA LYS A 107 17.23 3.83 -2.80
C LYS A 107 17.07 3.72 -4.33
N GLY A 108 15.86 4.01 -4.83
CA GLY A 108 15.54 3.93 -6.27
C GLY A 108 14.86 2.61 -6.68
N ALA A 109 15.39 1.95 -7.71
CA ALA A 109 14.70 0.88 -8.42
C ALA A 109 14.42 -0.38 -7.57
N ASP A 110 15.22 -0.68 -6.53
CA ASP A 110 15.33 -2.00 -5.89
C ASP A 110 14.43 -2.27 -4.66
N GLY A 111 13.37 -1.49 -4.44
CA GLY A 111 12.41 -1.72 -3.35
C GLY A 111 11.38 -2.81 -3.62
N ASN A 112 10.78 -3.44 -2.60
CA ASN A 112 9.72 -4.48 -2.71
C ASN A 112 10.16 -5.75 -3.48
N VAL A 113 11.43 -6.15 -3.39
CA VAL A 113 11.99 -7.31 -4.12
C VAL A 113 11.28 -8.60 -3.76
N ALA A 114 10.78 -9.30 -4.78
CA ALA A 114 10.07 -10.57 -4.60
C ALA A 114 10.91 -11.60 -3.82
N SER A 115 10.23 -12.34 -2.94
CA SER A 115 10.87 -13.40 -2.17
C SER A 115 10.96 -14.72 -2.94
N GLY A 116 11.69 -15.69 -2.40
CA GLY A 116 11.84 -17.02 -2.99
C GLY A 116 10.52 -17.74 -3.24
N VAL A 117 9.52 -17.47 -2.40
CA VAL A 117 8.18 -18.09 -2.54
C VAL A 117 7.42 -17.58 -3.77
N LEU A 118 7.86 -16.46 -4.35
CA LEU A 118 7.29 -15.87 -5.57
C LEU A 118 8.14 -16.15 -6.82
N ARG A 119 9.24 -16.91 -6.69
CA ARG A 119 10.11 -17.24 -7.82
C ARG A 119 9.31 -17.93 -8.92
N GLY A 120 9.35 -17.36 -10.12
CA GLY A 120 8.72 -17.92 -11.30
C GLY A 120 7.21 -17.72 -11.38
N ALA A 121 6.59 -17.11 -10.36
CA ALA A 121 5.23 -16.61 -10.48
C ALA A 121 5.19 -15.46 -11.49
N TRP A 122 4.05 -15.25 -12.12
CA TRP A 122 3.85 -14.15 -13.05
C TRP A 122 3.02 -13.02 -12.43
N GLY A 123 3.20 -11.81 -12.93
CA GLY A 123 2.50 -10.62 -12.49
C GLY A 123 2.53 -9.54 -13.55
N VAL A 124 2.27 -8.31 -13.15
CA VAL A 124 2.15 -7.17 -14.06
C VAL A 124 2.82 -5.92 -13.51
N GLU A 125 3.58 -5.23 -14.35
CA GLU A 125 4.12 -3.91 -14.04
C GLU A 125 3.21 -2.84 -14.65
N PRO A 126 2.58 -1.97 -13.85
CA PRO A 126 1.71 -0.91 -14.36
C PRO A 126 2.53 0.16 -15.08
N VAL A 127 2.06 0.56 -16.26
CA VAL A 127 2.59 1.67 -17.04
C VAL A 127 1.65 2.86 -16.88
N PHE A 128 2.17 3.95 -16.34
CA PHE A 128 1.42 5.18 -16.15
C PHE A 128 1.86 6.25 -17.16
N GLY A 129 0.96 7.16 -17.50
CA GLY A 129 1.29 8.37 -18.25
C GLY A 129 2.24 9.30 -17.49
N ASN A 130 2.91 10.19 -18.22
CA ASN A 130 4.00 11.03 -17.71
C ASN A 130 3.56 12.21 -16.82
N THR A 131 2.28 12.56 -16.76
CA THR A 131 1.75 13.59 -15.84
C THR A 131 0.24 13.40 -15.70
N SER A 132 -0.27 13.14 -14.49
CA SER A 132 -1.71 13.18 -14.22
C SER A 132 -2.05 14.26 -13.21
N SER A 133 -2.93 15.17 -13.63
CA SER A 133 -3.61 16.10 -12.74
C SER A 133 -4.67 15.36 -11.90
N THR A 134 -5.20 14.22 -12.35
CA THR A 134 -6.24 13.49 -11.61
C THR A 134 -5.65 12.48 -10.62
N TRP A 135 -6.43 12.14 -9.60
CA TRP A 135 -6.18 11.03 -8.70
C TRP A 135 -7.51 10.33 -8.36
N PRO A 136 -7.57 8.99 -8.26
CA PRO A 136 -6.52 8.02 -8.61
C PRO A 136 -6.10 8.10 -10.09
N GLN A 137 -4.88 7.69 -10.40
CA GLN A 137 -4.39 7.67 -11.80
C GLN A 137 -4.41 6.24 -12.32
N LEU A 138 -5.32 5.94 -13.24
CA LEU A 138 -5.36 4.65 -13.92
C LEU A 138 -4.04 4.35 -14.66
N PRO A 139 -3.47 3.14 -14.49
CA PRO A 139 -2.47 2.61 -15.41
C PRO A 139 -3.00 2.59 -16.84
N LEU A 140 -2.21 3.07 -17.80
CA LEU A 140 -2.53 3.07 -19.23
C LEU A 140 -2.42 1.67 -19.85
N SER A 141 -1.47 0.90 -19.35
CA SER A 141 -1.23 -0.47 -19.77
C SER A 141 -0.45 -1.22 -18.70
N PHE A 142 -0.20 -2.50 -18.95
CA PHE A 142 0.57 -3.35 -18.06
C PHE A 142 1.60 -4.13 -18.87
N THR A 143 2.83 -4.17 -18.39
CA THR A 143 3.84 -5.10 -18.90
C THR A 143 3.73 -6.40 -18.12
N VAL A 144 3.37 -7.50 -18.78
CA VAL A 144 3.33 -8.82 -18.16
C VAL A 144 4.76 -9.25 -17.78
N LYS A 145 4.90 -9.73 -16.55
CA LYS A 145 6.15 -10.21 -15.97
C LYS A 145 6.04 -11.71 -15.72
N LYS A 146 6.82 -12.53 -16.42
CA LYS A 146 6.78 -14.00 -16.36
C LYS A 146 8.13 -14.65 -16.69
N GLY A 147 8.26 -15.94 -16.41
CA GLY A 147 9.51 -16.69 -16.57
C GLY A 147 10.28 -16.89 -15.27
N ASP A 148 11.33 -17.72 -15.34
CA ASP A 148 12.28 -17.94 -14.24
C ASP A 148 13.55 -17.10 -14.48
N PRO A 149 14.11 -16.41 -13.46
CA PRO A 149 15.38 -15.70 -13.63
C PRO A 149 16.58 -16.63 -13.87
N GLY A 150 16.45 -17.95 -13.66
CA GLY A 150 17.57 -18.89 -13.71
C GLY A 150 18.66 -18.49 -12.70
N LEU A 151 19.85 -18.18 -13.22
CA LEU A 151 21.00 -17.70 -12.44
C LEU A 151 21.08 -16.16 -12.38
N ASN A 152 20.20 -15.43 -13.08
CA ASN A 152 20.22 -13.97 -13.10
C ASN A 152 19.83 -13.43 -11.72
N THR A 153 20.65 -12.52 -11.19
CA THR A 153 20.47 -11.90 -9.86
C THR A 153 19.89 -10.49 -9.92
N SER A 154 19.67 -9.95 -11.12
CA SER A 154 19.16 -8.60 -11.27
C SER A 154 17.71 -8.49 -10.79
N THR A 155 17.50 -7.46 -9.99
CA THR A 155 16.23 -7.03 -9.45
C THR A 155 15.58 -5.93 -10.27
N ASP A 156 16.09 -5.57 -11.45
CA ASP A 156 15.52 -4.46 -12.22
C ASP A 156 14.04 -4.70 -12.58
N ARG A 157 13.20 -3.68 -12.50
CA ARG A 157 11.77 -3.79 -12.86
C ARG A 157 11.55 -4.00 -14.36
N ASN A 158 12.53 -3.62 -15.17
CA ASN A 158 12.46 -3.78 -16.63
C ASN A 158 12.67 -5.24 -17.07
N LYS A 159 13.06 -6.15 -16.15
CA LYS A 159 13.19 -7.58 -16.46
C LYS A 159 11.86 -8.16 -16.93
N THR A 160 11.96 -9.21 -17.72
CA THR A 160 10.80 -9.94 -18.26
C THR A 160 10.10 -10.77 -17.20
N TYR A 161 10.79 -11.17 -16.13
CA TYR A 161 10.26 -11.94 -15.01
C TYR A 161 9.79 -11.06 -13.85
N LEU A 162 8.99 -11.64 -12.95
CA LEU A 162 8.53 -10.97 -11.74
C LEU A 162 9.71 -10.68 -10.82
N THR A 163 9.87 -9.42 -10.45
CA THR A 163 10.92 -8.96 -9.55
C THR A 163 10.37 -8.31 -8.29
N ARG A 164 9.05 -8.09 -8.19
CA ARG A 164 8.40 -7.39 -7.09
C ARG A 164 7.16 -8.12 -6.59
N GLU A 165 6.89 -8.05 -5.29
CA GLU A 165 5.63 -8.59 -4.73
C GLU A 165 4.41 -7.83 -5.29
N TYR A 166 4.46 -6.51 -5.41
CA TYR A 166 3.31 -5.75 -5.91
C TYR A 166 2.93 -6.12 -7.35
N GLN A 167 3.88 -6.60 -8.17
CA GLN A 167 3.58 -7.04 -9.54
C GLN A 167 2.62 -8.22 -9.51
N LEU A 168 2.76 -9.11 -8.53
CA LEU A 168 1.81 -10.19 -8.30
C LEU A 168 0.46 -9.63 -7.89
N CYS A 169 0.43 -8.76 -6.88
CA CYS A 169 -0.83 -8.24 -6.32
C CYS A 169 -1.61 -7.40 -7.35
N PHE A 170 -0.93 -6.56 -8.14
CA PHE A 170 -1.58 -5.72 -9.14
C PHE A 170 -2.17 -6.52 -10.29
N LYS A 171 -1.78 -7.78 -10.50
CA LYS A 171 -2.48 -8.68 -11.42
C LYS A 171 -3.98 -8.71 -11.11
N CYS A 172 -4.35 -8.86 -9.84
CA CYS A 172 -5.74 -9.03 -9.43
C CYS A 172 -6.36 -7.77 -8.78
N HIS A 173 -5.53 -6.84 -8.28
CA HIS A 173 -5.95 -5.63 -7.55
C HIS A 173 -5.78 -4.34 -8.37
N SER A 174 -5.87 -4.44 -9.70
CA SER A 174 -5.87 -3.31 -10.62
C SER A 174 -6.85 -3.52 -11.76
N ASN A 175 -6.93 -2.55 -12.68
CA ASN A 175 -7.65 -2.66 -13.94
C ASN A 175 -7.00 -3.66 -14.95
N TYR A 176 -5.94 -4.36 -14.57
CA TYR A 176 -5.49 -5.53 -15.33
C TYR A 176 -6.57 -6.62 -15.36
N ALA A 177 -7.05 -7.05 -14.19
CA ALA A 177 -8.11 -8.07 -14.04
C ALA A 177 -9.46 -7.48 -13.57
N ASN A 178 -9.64 -6.17 -13.65
CA ASN A 178 -10.90 -5.49 -13.31
C ASN A 178 -11.23 -4.44 -14.38
N SER A 179 -12.33 -3.71 -14.19
CA SER A 179 -12.73 -2.61 -15.08
C SER A 179 -11.74 -1.44 -15.03
N ASP A 180 -11.64 -0.70 -16.13
CA ASP A 180 -11.01 0.63 -16.18
C ASP A 180 -11.88 1.71 -15.51
N ASP A 181 -13.17 1.44 -15.33
CA ASP A 181 -14.04 2.28 -14.52
C ASP A 181 -13.77 2.04 -13.03
N LEU A 182 -13.23 3.06 -12.36
CA LEU A 182 -12.94 3.06 -10.92
C LEU A 182 -14.20 2.83 -10.07
N ASP A 183 -15.37 3.18 -10.59
CA ASP A 183 -16.67 2.96 -9.96
C ASP A 183 -17.30 1.59 -10.31
N ALA A 184 -16.65 0.79 -11.15
CA ALA A 184 -17.09 -0.57 -11.47
C ALA A 184 -16.26 -1.65 -10.76
N PHE A 185 -15.46 -1.29 -9.76
CA PHE A 185 -14.72 -2.26 -8.95
C PHE A 185 -15.66 -3.11 -8.08
N PRO A 186 -15.29 -4.38 -7.80
CA PRO A 186 -16.17 -5.32 -7.10
C PRO A 186 -16.67 -4.77 -5.75
N ALA A 187 -17.97 -4.89 -5.51
CA ALA A 187 -18.58 -4.54 -4.23
C ALA A 187 -18.06 -5.43 -3.10
N LEU A 188 -17.92 -4.88 -1.89
CA LEU A 188 -17.64 -5.68 -0.70
C LEU A 188 -18.83 -6.59 -0.39
N GLY A 189 -18.55 -7.79 0.11
CA GLY A 189 -19.57 -8.78 0.44
C GLY A 189 -20.09 -9.58 -0.75
N ASN A 190 -19.66 -9.27 -1.99
CA ASN A 190 -20.02 -10.04 -3.19
C ASN A 190 -19.17 -11.33 -3.33
N THR A 191 -18.87 -12.02 -2.24
CA THR A 191 -18.41 -13.42 -2.28
C THR A 191 -19.63 -14.26 -1.93
N LEU A 192 -20.33 -14.78 -2.94
CA LEU A 192 -21.51 -15.62 -2.75
C LEU A 192 -21.15 -16.84 -1.86
N GLY A 193 -21.55 -16.80 -0.59
CA GLY A 193 -21.54 -17.94 0.32
C GLY A 193 -20.24 -18.26 1.07
N GLY A 194 -19.14 -17.53 0.85
CA GLY A 194 -17.89 -17.73 1.58
C GLY A 194 -17.86 -16.93 2.87
N THR A 195 -17.77 -17.58 4.03
CA THR A 195 -17.54 -16.96 5.35
C THR A 195 -16.22 -16.17 5.46
N GLY A 196 -15.45 -16.04 4.37
CA GLY A 196 -14.11 -15.43 4.25
C GLY A 196 -14.04 -14.01 3.67
N GLY A 197 -15.11 -13.51 3.05
CA GLY A 197 -15.16 -12.17 2.45
C GLY A 197 -15.40 -11.07 3.49
N ALA A 198 -14.90 -9.86 3.23
CA ALA A 198 -15.36 -8.69 3.99
C ALA A 198 -16.86 -8.51 3.67
N ALA A 199 -17.75 -8.87 4.60
CA ALA A 199 -19.19 -8.60 4.54
C ALA A 199 -19.53 -7.20 3.97
N ALA A 200 -20.71 -7.05 3.36
CA ALA A 200 -21.16 -5.76 2.83
C ALA A 200 -21.09 -4.66 3.93
N ASN A 201 -20.71 -3.44 3.53
CA ASN A 201 -20.61 -2.27 4.43
C ASN A 201 -19.66 -2.43 5.64
N ARG A 202 -18.66 -3.33 5.60
CA ARG A 202 -17.62 -3.37 6.65
C ARG A 202 -16.93 -2.00 6.72
N ASN A 203 -16.93 -1.40 7.91
CA ASN A 203 -16.39 -0.06 8.13
C ASN A 203 -16.98 1.01 7.20
N TYR A 204 -18.24 0.87 6.75
CA TYR A 204 -18.90 1.78 5.80
C TYR A 204 -18.21 1.87 4.42
N LEU A 205 -17.33 0.92 4.11
CA LEU A 205 -16.78 0.74 2.78
C LEU A 205 -17.71 -0.17 1.99
N SER A 206 -17.94 0.15 0.72
CA SER A 206 -18.90 -0.58 -0.11
C SER A 206 -18.25 -1.34 -1.27
N ARG A 207 -16.99 -1.08 -1.58
CA ARG A 207 -16.27 -1.65 -2.74
C ARG A 207 -14.77 -1.79 -2.47
N TYR A 208 -14.14 -2.70 -3.22
CA TYR A 208 -12.69 -2.71 -3.41
C TYR A 208 -12.26 -1.54 -4.30
N THR A 209 -10.96 -1.25 -4.32
CA THR A 209 -10.39 -0.17 -5.12
C THR A 209 -9.38 -0.68 -6.14
N ASN A 210 -9.08 0.16 -7.14
CA ASN A 210 -7.93 -0.03 -7.99
C ASN A 210 -6.66 0.37 -7.25
N VAL A 211 -6.02 -0.61 -6.61
CA VAL A 211 -4.84 -0.39 -5.76
C VAL A 211 -3.68 0.18 -6.58
N ALA A 212 -3.46 -0.30 -7.81
CA ALA A 212 -2.42 0.24 -8.68
C ALA A 212 -2.65 1.74 -8.98
N SER A 213 -3.90 2.16 -9.17
CA SER A 213 -4.23 3.56 -9.46
C SER A 213 -3.97 4.50 -8.28
N GLU A 214 -4.11 4.01 -7.06
CA GLU A 214 -3.82 4.78 -5.85
C GLU A 214 -2.33 5.07 -5.74
N PHE A 215 -1.49 4.09 -6.10
CA PHE A 215 -0.04 4.25 -6.20
C PHE A 215 0.43 5.02 -7.45
N GLY A 216 -0.45 5.30 -8.42
CA GLY A 216 -0.14 6.22 -9.53
C GLY A 216 0.24 7.63 -9.06
N SER A 217 -0.14 7.99 -7.82
CA SER A 217 0.32 9.18 -7.11
C SER A 217 1.85 9.34 -7.07
N VAL A 218 2.63 8.26 -7.21
CA VAL A 218 4.09 8.28 -7.13
C VAL A 218 4.77 8.98 -8.32
N ARG A 219 4.11 9.09 -9.48
CA ARG A 219 4.74 9.60 -10.71
C ARG A 219 4.50 11.09 -10.99
N ALA A 220 3.78 11.80 -10.14
CA ALA A 220 3.27 13.12 -10.50
C ALA A 220 4.26 14.30 -10.37
N THR A 221 5.47 14.13 -9.81
CA THR A 221 6.44 15.26 -9.71
C THR A 221 7.94 14.91 -9.75
N ASP A 222 8.36 13.64 -9.68
CA ASP A 222 9.75 13.22 -9.98
C ASP A 222 9.78 11.69 -10.17
N PRO A 223 10.16 11.14 -11.33
CA PRO A 223 10.37 9.70 -11.44
C PRO A 223 11.50 9.25 -10.48
N PRO A 224 11.27 8.25 -9.62
CA PRO A 224 12.28 7.69 -8.72
C PRO A 224 13.44 6.94 -9.41
N SER A 225 13.66 7.12 -10.72
CA SER A 225 14.81 6.53 -11.43
C SER A 225 16.16 7.04 -10.91
N THR A 226 16.20 8.19 -10.25
CA THR A 226 17.42 8.78 -9.67
C THR A 226 17.42 8.86 -8.14
N GLY A 227 16.33 8.45 -7.47
CA GLY A 227 16.20 8.56 -6.02
C GLY A 227 16.27 10.01 -5.52
N THR A 228 15.67 10.95 -6.26
CA THR A 228 15.62 12.39 -5.95
C THR A 228 14.24 12.82 -5.45
N ASP A 229 14.24 14.00 -4.85
CA ASP A 229 13.41 14.52 -3.77
C ASP A 229 11.88 14.55 -4.02
N GLN A 230 11.10 14.12 -3.03
CA GLN A 230 9.63 14.25 -2.98
C GLN A 230 9.16 14.90 -1.66
N GLY A 231 10.10 15.57 -0.98
CA GLY A 231 10.00 16.20 0.31
C GLY A 231 9.48 17.63 0.24
N GLU A 232 9.40 18.22 1.42
CA GLU A 232 8.80 19.53 1.67
C GLU A 232 9.88 20.61 1.61
N TYR A 233 9.63 21.68 0.83
CA TYR A 233 10.57 22.78 0.58
C TYR A 233 11.47 23.14 1.78
N ALA A 234 12.79 22.98 1.58
CA ALA A 234 13.81 23.39 2.54
C ALA A 234 14.05 24.90 2.45
N ASN A 235 14.27 25.56 3.59
CA ASN A 235 14.35 27.02 3.68
C ASN A 235 15.70 27.53 3.14
N GLY A 236 15.89 27.58 1.82
CA GLY A 236 17.14 28.09 1.21
C GLY A 236 18.38 27.22 1.43
N THR A 237 18.27 26.08 2.13
CA THR A 237 19.28 25.02 2.14
C THR A 237 18.93 24.01 1.06
N SER A 238 19.57 24.20 -0.09
CA SER A 238 19.68 23.31 -1.24
C SER A 238 19.32 21.83 -1.01
N ASN A 239 18.05 21.47 -1.17
CA ASN A 239 17.69 20.13 -1.64
C ASN A 239 17.80 20.12 -3.16
N LYS A 240 19.05 20.23 -3.62
CA LYS A 240 19.42 20.23 -5.02
C LYS A 240 19.49 18.80 -5.52
N GLY A 241 18.32 18.16 -5.65
CA GLY A 241 18.23 16.86 -6.30
C GLY A 241 18.78 16.95 -7.73
N THR A 242 19.56 15.96 -8.16
CA THR A 242 20.07 15.87 -9.53
C THR A 242 18.96 15.83 -10.59
N ALA A 243 17.75 15.36 -10.25
CA ALA A 243 16.59 15.42 -11.15
C ALA A 243 16.03 16.83 -11.40
N CYS A 244 16.38 17.79 -10.54
CA CYS A 244 16.03 19.19 -10.69
C CYS A 244 17.22 20.02 -11.21
N ASN A 245 18.23 19.40 -11.85
CA ASN A 245 19.44 20.10 -12.34
C ASN A 245 20.11 20.99 -11.27
N GLY A 246 19.99 20.62 -9.98
CA GLY A 246 20.50 21.43 -8.89
C GLY A 246 19.68 22.69 -8.56
N SER A 247 18.40 22.75 -8.92
CA SER A 247 17.40 23.69 -8.38
C SER A 247 16.54 23.04 -7.30
N ASP A 248 15.80 23.85 -6.54
CA ASP A 248 14.80 23.35 -5.56
C ASP A 248 13.72 22.55 -6.31
N CYS A 249 13.53 21.30 -5.90
CA CYS A 249 12.36 20.53 -6.28
C CYS A 249 11.19 21.03 -5.42
N GLU A 250 10.57 22.16 -5.78
CA GLU A 250 9.28 22.53 -5.21
C GLU A 250 8.31 21.37 -5.53
N PRO A 251 7.78 20.64 -4.53
CA PRO A 251 6.72 19.68 -4.80
C PRO A 251 5.48 20.50 -5.13
N ASN A 252 5.36 20.96 -6.37
CA ASN A 252 4.13 21.53 -6.86
C ASN A 252 3.18 20.37 -7.08
N GLY A 253 2.63 19.84 -5.98
CA GLY A 253 1.54 18.89 -6.01
C GLY A 253 0.43 19.57 -6.79
N SER A 254 0.24 19.15 -8.03
CA SER A 254 -0.62 19.88 -8.97
C SER A 254 -2.08 19.89 -8.53
N TYR A 255 -2.42 19.24 -7.41
CA TYR A 255 -3.78 19.06 -6.96
C TYR A 255 -4.02 19.43 -5.48
N PRO A 256 -5.14 20.10 -5.21
CA PRO A 256 -6.14 20.57 -6.16
C PRO A 256 -5.89 22.02 -6.55
N ASN A 257 -5.64 22.23 -7.83
CA ASN A 257 -5.63 23.54 -8.44
C ASN A 257 -6.97 24.25 -8.17
N GLN A 258 -6.99 25.26 -7.30
CA GLN A 258 -8.11 26.21 -7.16
C GLN A 258 -8.16 27.24 -8.31
N GLY A 259 -7.48 26.99 -9.42
CA GLY A 259 -7.19 28.00 -10.42
C GLY A 259 -5.92 28.75 -10.01
N ALA A 260 -4.87 28.58 -10.82
CA ALA A 260 -3.50 29.04 -10.60
C ALA A 260 -2.84 28.51 -9.31
N ALA A 261 -1.52 28.34 -9.37
CA ALA A 261 -0.68 28.00 -8.23
C ALA A 261 -0.73 29.13 -7.19
N SER A 262 -1.77 29.14 -6.36
CA SER A 262 -1.84 30.03 -5.22
C SER A 262 -0.84 29.56 -4.16
N SER A 263 -0.31 30.49 -3.37
CA SER A 263 0.56 30.20 -2.23
C SER A 263 -0.04 29.19 -1.23
N ALA A 264 -1.35 28.95 -1.28
CA ALA A 264 -2.11 28.00 -0.48
C ALA A 264 -1.78 26.51 -0.75
N THR A 265 -1.18 26.16 -1.90
CA THR A 265 -0.88 24.76 -2.26
C THR A 265 0.61 24.43 -2.25
N ARG A 266 1.49 25.40 -1.98
CA ARG A 266 2.97 25.30 -2.12
C ARG A 266 3.63 24.24 -1.24
N TYR A 267 2.90 23.71 -0.25
CA TYR A 267 3.38 22.65 0.62
C TYR A 267 2.52 21.39 0.57
N ASN A 268 1.61 21.24 -0.40
CA ASN A 268 0.88 19.98 -0.60
C ASN A 268 1.63 19.07 -1.57
N HIS A 269 1.95 17.86 -1.12
CA HIS A 269 2.61 16.85 -1.93
C HIS A 269 1.89 15.52 -1.77
N ARG A 270 1.96 14.64 -2.76
CA ARG A 270 1.27 13.34 -2.67
C ARG A 270 1.86 12.49 -1.54
N SER A 271 1.09 11.56 -0.99
CA SER A 271 1.58 10.63 0.04
C SER A 271 1.32 9.19 -0.36
N TRP A 272 2.24 8.29 -0.03
CA TRP A 272 2.08 6.87 -0.27
C TRP A 272 2.90 6.08 0.75
N HIS A 273 2.47 4.84 1.01
CA HIS A 273 3.35 3.84 1.59
C HIS A 273 4.29 3.31 0.50
N PRO A 274 5.58 3.10 0.78
CA PRO A 274 6.60 2.84 -0.24
C PRO A 274 6.56 1.39 -0.77
N VAL A 275 5.44 0.98 -1.38
CA VAL A 275 5.25 -0.34 -1.99
C VAL A 275 5.87 -0.37 -3.39
N MET A 276 5.45 0.55 -4.26
CA MET A 276 6.07 0.66 -5.57
C MET A 276 7.46 1.29 -5.46
N TRP A 277 7.62 2.38 -4.72
CA TRP A 277 8.87 3.14 -4.71
C TRP A 277 9.17 3.71 -3.33
N PRO A 278 10.45 3.87 -2.97
CA PRO A 278 10.83 4.63 -1.78
C PRO A 278 10.23 6.04 -1.80
N THR A 279 10.01 6.62 -0.62
CA THR A 279 9.44 7.97 -0.55
C THR A 279 10.43 9.07 -0.91
N GLY A 280 11.73 8.79 -0.95
CA GLY A 280 12.79 9.80 -1.07
C GLY A 280 13.02 10.52 0.26
N ARG A 281 11.92 10.99 0.86
CA ARG A 281 11.81 11.72 2.14
C ARG A 281 12.61 11.05 3.26
N ASP A 282 13.73 11.61 3.70
CA ASP A 282 14.50 11.20 4.86
C ASP A 282 14.13 12.00 6.14
N ARG A 283 14.95 11.95 7.20
CA ARG A 283 14.71 12.75 8.42
C ARG A 283 14.93 14.24 8.21
N ALA A 284 15.96 14.61 7.45
CA ALA A 284 16.32 15.99 7.17
C ALA A 284 15.25 16.67 6.31
N GLU A 285 14.77 15.97 5.27
CA GLU A 285 13.68 16.41 4.40
C GLU A 285 12.35 16.56 5.14
N ARG A 286 12.15 15.81 6.23
CA ARG A 286 11.00 15.99 7.13
C ARG A 286 11.22 17.01 8.24
N LYS A 287 12.39 17.67 8.29
CA LYS A 287 12.84 18.57 9.37
C LYS A 287 12.64 17.98 10.76
N MET A 288 12.87 16.68 10.85
CA MET A 288 12.89 15.97 12.13
C MET A 288 14.29 16.08 12.70
N ASN A 289 14.41 16.06 14.04
CA ASN A 289 15.71 15.99 14.69
C ASN A 289 16.51 14.79 14.13
N ALA A 290 17.80 15.03 13.85
CA ALA A 290 18.71 14.01 13.33
C ALA A 290 18.78 12.77 14.24
N THR A 291 18.55 12.98 15.54
CA THR A 291 18.42 11.96 16.58
C THR A 291 17.13 12.18 17.38
N GLY A 292 16.54 11.11 17.92
CA GLY A 292 15.34 11.19 18.77
C GLY A 292 14.10 10.49 18.22
N ALA A 293 13.03 10.56 19.03
CA ALA A 293 11.76 9.86 18.77
C ALA A 293 11.10 10.35 17.48
N ILE A 294 10.85 9.42 16.56
CA ILE A 294 10.07 9.62 15.34
C ILE A 294 8.78 8.83 15.44
N ASN A 295 7.77 9.25 14.69
CA ASN A 295 6.51 8.53 14.50
C ASN A 295 6.66 7.23 13.68
N LEU A 296 7.83 6.59 13.68
CA LEU A 296 8.14 5.34 12.97
C LEU A 296 8.83 4.34 13.90
N LEU A 297 8.37 3.10 13.87
CA LEU A 297 8.91 1.97 14.62
C LEU A 297 9.90 1.15 13.78
N GLY A 298 10.76 0.38 14.45
CA GLY A 298 11.60 -0.62 13.79
C GLY A 298 10.75 -1.75 13.16
N PRO A 299 11.14 -2.29 12.00
CA PRO A 299 12.38 -2.03 11.26
C PRO A 299 12.35 -0.79 10.33
N PHE A 300 11.18 -0.17 10.12
CA PHE A 300 11.01 0.93 9.16
C PHE A 300 11.75 2.22 9.54
N VAL A 301 12.10 2.39 10.81
CA VAL A 301 12.89 3.52 11.30
C VAL A 301 14.35 3.50 10.83
N ALA A 302 14.87 2.34 10.41
CA ALA A 302 16.29 2.17 10.07
C ALA A 302 16.68 2.83 8.74
N ASN A 303 15.75 2.87 7.78
CA ASN A 303 16.01 3.28 6.40
C ASN A 303 15.04 4.38 5.93
N ILE A 304 14.76 5.37 6.76
CA ILE A 304 13.74 6.39 6.45
C ILE A 304 14.07 7.12 5.14
N GLY A 305 13.13 7.11 4.20
CA GLY A 305 13.26 7.67 2.85
C GLY A 305 13.61 6.65 1.79
N THR A 306 14.39 5.63 2.14
CA THR A 306 14.85 4.57 1.25
C THR A 306 14.16 3.22 1.51
N GLN A 307 13.37 3.12 2.58
CA GLN A 307 12.65 1.91 2.94
C GLN A 307 11.54 1.61 1.93
N THR A 308 11.24 0.34 1.77
CA THR A 308 10.04 -0.12 1.09
C THR A 308 9.20 -1.03 1.96
N MET A 309 7.93 -1.11 1.61
CA MET A 309 6.95 -1.98 2.23
C MET A 309 6.50 -3.04 1.23
N TYR A 310 6.05 -4.15 1.78
CA TYR A 310 5.43 -5.25 1.06
C TYR A 310 3.93 -5.21 1.32
N CYS A 311 3.11 -5.61 0.35
CA CYS A 311 1.69 -5.80 0.58
C CYS A 311 1.49 -6.75 1.77
N SER A 312 2.34 -7.76 1.89
CA SER A 312 2.39 -8.72 3.00
C SER A 312 2.87 -8.15 4.35
N ASP A 313 3.41 -6.93 4.41
CA ASP A 313 3.67 -6.23 5.68
C ASP A 313 2.36 -5.77 6.34
N CYS A 314 1.32 -5.51 5.54
CA CYS A 314 0.00 -5.06 6.02
C CYS A 314 -1.05 -6.17 5.92
N HIS A 315 -0.96 -7.02 4.90
CA HIS A 315 -1.93 -8.06 4.58
C HIS A 315 -1.40 -9.46 4.92
N GLY A 316 -2.09 -10.14 5.82
CA GLY A 316 -1.83 -11.51 6.26
C GLY A 316 -2.34 -11.73 7.66
N GLN A 317 -1.93 -12.83 8.27
CA GLN A 317 -2.36 -13.20 9.60
C GLN A 317 -1.91 -12.15 10.63
N LYS A 318 -2.83 -11.69 11.49
CA LYS A 318 -2.56 -10.71 12.58
C LYS A 318 -1.29 -11.01 13.37
N THR A 319 -1.09 -12.25 13.80
CA THR A 319 0.04 -12.65 14.66
C THR A 319 1.30 -13.02 13.88
N SER A 320 1.27 -13.01 12.55
CA SER A 320 2.45 -13.33 11.71
C SER A 320 3.48 -12.21 11.71
N TRP A 321 3.18 -11.10 12.39
CA TRP A 321 4.06 -9.96 12.57
C TRP A 321 4.19 -9.64 14.05
N LYS A 322 5.41 -9.66 14.56
CA LYS A 322 5.74 -9.14 15.89
C LYS A 322 6.29 -7.74 15.71
N MET A 323 5.98 -6.85 16.64
CA MET A 323 6.52 -5.51 16.60
C MET A 323 7.83 -5.41 17.37
N SER A 324 8.66 -4.45 16.95
CA SER A 324 9.95 -4.03 17.49
C SER A 324 10.39 -4.68 18.83
N PRO A 325 11.58 -5.31 18.87
CA PRO A 325 12.61 -5.33 17.82
C PRO A 325 12.33 -6.35 16.70
N LEU A 326 11.15 -6.94 16.66
CA LEU A 326 10.87 -8.11 15.84
C LEU A 326 10.19 -7.74 14.52
N GLY A 327 10.39 -8.60 13.51
CA GLY A 327 9.73 -8.57 12.21
C GLY A 327 8.75 -9.76 12.07
N PRO A 328 8.71 -10.45 10.92
CA PRO A 328 7.79 -11.57 10.71
C PRO A 328 8.04 -12.70 11.73
N ASP A 329 6.97 -13.22 12.32
CA ASP A 329 7.03 -14.44 13.12
C ASP A 329 7.14 -15.66 12.19
N LEU A 330 8.36 -16.17 12.02
CA LEU A 330 8.64 -17.28 11.12
C LEU A 330 8.01 -18.63 11.54
N THR A 331 7.42 -18.71 12.74
CA THR A 331 6.59 -19.85 13.17
C THR A 331 5.18 -19.82 12.59
N GLN A 332 4.75 -18.66 12.09
CA GLN A 332 3.46 -18.42 11.47
C GLN A 332 3.57 -18.35 9.94
N THR A 333 2.46 -18.64 9.28
CA THR A 333 2.33 -18.48 7.82
C THR A 333 2.46 -17.01 7.45
N GLN A 334 3.30 -16.71 6.45
CA GLN A 334 3.49 -15.35 5.94
C GLN A 334 2.68 -15.14 4.66
N GLY A 335 2.36 -13.89 4.34
CA GLY A 335 1.59 -13.52 3.14
C GLY A 335 0.06 -13.54 3.33
N PRO A 336 -0.69 -13.08 2.31
CA PRO A 336 -2.12 -12.76 2.40
C PRO A 336 -3.02 -13.99 2.21
N HIS A 337 -2.85 -15.04 3.01
CA HIS A 337 -3.69 -16.25 2.96
C HIS A 337 -5.00 -16.07 3.74
N GLY A 338 -4.87 -15.71 5.02
CA GLY A 338 -5.97 -15.55 5.97
C GLY A 338 -5.64 -14.56 7.08
N SER A 339 -6.69 -14.04 7.74
CA SER A 339 -6.61 -13.21 8.94
C SER A 339 -7.91 -13.30 9.74
N ASP A 340 -7.82 -12.96 11.03
CA ASP A 340 -8.99 -12.78 11.88
C ASP A 340 -9.58 -11.35 11.74
N LEU A 341 -9.00 -10.52 10.87
CA LEU A 341 -9.36 -9.12 10.67
C LEU A 341 -9.76 -8.82 9.22
N ASN A 342 -10.65 -7.83 9.07
CA ASN A 342 -11.14 -7.35 7.76
C ASN A 342 -9.99 -7.06 6.80
N PHE A 343 -10.24 -7.27 5.50
CA PHE A 343 -9.28 -6.97 4.43
C PHE A 343 -7.94 -7.71 4.58
N LEU A 344 -7.95 -8.86 5.26
CA LEU A 344 -6.76 -9.65 5.57
C LEU A 344 -5.72 -8.83 6.35
N LEU A 345 -6.11 -7.87 7.18
CA LEU A 345 -5.13 -6.99 7.81
C LEU A 345 -4.40 -7.66 8.97
N LYS A 346 -3.15 -7.22 9.21
CA LYS A 346 -2.36 -7.63 10.38
C LYS A 346 -2.64 -6.82 11.66
N GLY A 347 -3.60 -5.91 11.59
CA GLY A 347 -4.01 -5.04 12.70
C GLY A 347 -5.36 -4.42 12.38
N LYS A 348 -6.11 -4.04 13.42
CA LYS A 348 -7.44 -3.46 13.23
C LYS A 348 -7.32 -2.13 12.48
N TRP A 349 -8.29 -1.84 11.61
CA TRP A 349 -8.44 -0.53 10.97
C TRP A 349 -9.92 -0.28 10.76
N ASP A 350 -10.50 0.57 11.62
CA ASP A 350 -11.91 0.97 11.56
C ASP A 350 -12.11 2.32 12.24
N ARG A 351 -13.37 2.77 12.29
CA ARG A 351 -13.77 4.06 12.87
C ARG A 351 -13.55 4.18 14.38
N THR A 352 -13.21 3.09 15.06
CA THR A 352 -12.87 3.16 16.48
C THR A 352 -11.40 3.48 16.69
N ALA A 353 -10.56 3.42 15.64
CA ALA A 353 -9.16 3.78 15.71
C ALA A 353 -8.98 5.27 16.03
N ASN A 354 -8.40 5.55 17.18
CA ASN A 354 -8.14 6.90 17.65
C ASN A 354 -6.81 6.98 18.42
N ARG A 355 -6.33 8.20 18.66
CA ARG A 355 -5.06 8.45 19.39
C ARG A 355 -4.97 7.70 20.73
N GLY A 356 -6.08 7.55 21.46
CA GLY A 356 -6.13 6.94 22.78
C GLY A 356 -6.06 5.41 22.78
N ASN A 357 -6.37 4.74 21.67
CA ASN A 357 -6.41 3.27 21.61
C ASN A 357 -5.48 2.65 20.55
N ILE A 358 -4.79 3.48 19.77
CA ILE A 358 -3.82 3.01 18.78
C ILE A 358 -2.51 2.61 19.46
N THR A 359 -2.51 1.41 20.00
CA THR A 359 -1.31 0.77 20.56
C THR A 359 -0.73 -0.24 19.60
N ASN A 360 0.55 -0.55 19.83
CA ASN A 360 1.31 -1.59 19.16
C ASN A 360 0.51 -2.92 19.10
N GLY A 361 0.25 -3.45 17.91
CA GLY A 361 -0.35 -4.77 17.70
C GLY A 361 -1.88 -4.80 17.75
N THR A 362 -2.52 -3.71 18.15
CA THR A 362 -3.99 -3.60 18.18
C THR A 362 -4.52 -3.09 16.85
N TYR A 363 -3.95 -1.99 16.35
CA TYR A 363 -4.33 -1.33 15.10
C TYR A 363 -3.18 -1.29 14.12
N ILE A 364 -3.48 -1.37 12.82
CA ILE A 364 -2.47 -1.57 11.79
C ILE A 364 -1.44 -0.43 11.72
N CYS A 365 -1.86 0.83 11.88
CA CYS A 365 -0.93 1.95 11.82
C CYS A 365 0.02 1.95 13.02
N GLY A 366 -0.45 1.50 14.19
CA GLY A 366 0.36 1.31 15.39
C GLY A 366 1.49 0.29 15.19
N ASN A 367 1.40 -0.59 14.19
CA ASN A 367 2.48 -1.55 13.89
C ASN A 367 3.74 -0.90 13.33
N CYS A 368 3.60 0.28 12.72
CA CYS A 368 4.69 0.98 12.04
C CYS A 368 4.90 2.39 12.56
N HIS A 369 3.86 3.01 13.14
CA HIS A 369 3.87 4.38 13.61
C HIS A 369 3.75 4.47 15.13
N VAL A 370 4.36 5.51 15.71
CA VAL A 370 4.14 5.91 17.11
C VAL A 370 3.17 7.09 17.12
N PRO A 371 1.87 6.88 17.37
CA PRO A 371 0.87 7.91 17.13
C PRO A 371 0.88 9.01 18.21
N THR A 372 1.47 8.73 19.36
CA THR A 372 1.64 9.66 20.48
C THR A 372 2.84 10.60 20.32
N ASN A 373 3.76 10.31 19.39
CA ASN A 373 5.00 11.07 19.21
C ASN A 373 5.00 11.77 17.86
N SER A 374 5.22 13.09 17.86
CA SER A 374 5.71 13.85 16.70
C SER A 374 4.88 13.71 15.39
N SER A 375 3.58 13.45 15.48
CA SER A 375 2.66 13.90 14.42
C SER A 375 2.48 15.41 14.60
N GLY A 376 2.38 16.18 13.52
CA GLY A 376 2.25 17.65 13.57
C GLY A 376 1.01 18.21 14.29
N PHE A 377 0.29 17.36 15.05
CA PHE A 377 -0.95 17.66 15.75
C PHE A 377 -0.84 17.47 17.28
N GLY A 378 0.36 17.23 17.84
CA GLY A 378 0.55 17.14 19.29
C GLY A 378 0.15 18.41 20.06
N THR A 379 0.02 19.54 19.37
CA THR A 379 -0.36 20.85 19.91
C THR A 379 -1.78 21.29 19.53
N HIS A 380 -2.46 20.57 18.63
CA HIS A 380 -3.81 20.92 18.17
C HIS A 380 -4.82 20.03 18.89
N ASN A 381 -5.55 20.62 19.84
CA ASN A 381 -6.69 19.97 20.48
C ASN A 381 -7.88 20.18 19.54
N PRO A 382 -8.60 19.14 19.09
CA PRO A 382 -9.83 19.35 18.32
C PRO A 382 -10.74 20.26 19.16
N SER A 383 -11.15 21.40 18.60
CA SER A 383 -12.19 22.21 19.23
C SER A 383 -13.50 21.40 19.25
N GLY A 384 -14.45 21.84 20.09
CA GLY A 384 -15.81 21.26 20.13
C GLY A 384 -16.52 21.21 18.77
N ASP A 385 -16.01 21.95 17.76
CA ASP A 385 -16.54 21.99 16.38
C ASP A 385 -16.36 20.68 15.60
N MET A 386 -15.41 19.83 15.98
CA MET A 386 -15.28 18.47 15.43
C MET A 386 -16.26 17.47 16.07
N GLY A 387 -16.96 17.87 17.15
CA GLY A 387 -18.02 17.11 17.80
C GLY A 387 -17.58 15.84 18.54
N ASP A 388 -16.27 15.60 18.69
CA ASP A 388 -15.73 14.45 19.40
C ASP A 388 -14.48 14.85 20.20
N SER A 389 -14.45 14.52 21.50
CA SER A 389 -13.27 14.70 22.35
C SER A 389 -12.16 13.69 22.01
N ILE A 390 -12.45 12.74 21.12
CA ILE A 390 -11.56 11.66 20.69
C ILE A 390 -11.12 11.89 19.23
N MET A 391 -9.80 12.00 19.02
CA MET A 391 -9.20 12.14 17.69
C MET A 391 -9.22 10.81 16.92
N ILE A 392 -10.33 10.54 16.23
CA ILE A 392 -10.48 9.42 15.31
C ILE A 392 -9.63 9.65 14.05
N CYS A 393 -8.79 8.68 13.70
CA CYS A 393 -7.83 8.82 12.60
C CYS A 393 -8.51 9.10 11.25
N MET A 394 -9.63 8.44 10.96
CA MET A 394 -10.35 8.57 9.68
C MET A 394 -11.07 9.93 9.50
N ASN A 395 -11.21 10.72 10.57
CA ASN A 395 -11.74 12.08 10.45
C ASN A 395 -10.77 12.98 9.67
N CYS A 396 -9.46 12.69 9.77
CA CYS A 396 -8.38 13.47 9.15
C CYS A 396 -7.64 12.72 8.05
N HIS A 397 -7.58 11.39 8.11
CA HIS A 397 -6.86 10.56 7.15
C HIS A 397 -7.80 9.78 6.23
N VAL A 398 -7.33 9.53 5.01
CA VAL A 398 -8.05 8.67 4.05
C VAL A 398 -8.29 7.28 4.63
N ALA A 399 -9.45 6.68 4.33
CA ALA A 399 -9.80 5.35 4.81
C ALA A 399 -8.99 4.22 4.16
N VAL A 400 -8.42 4.43 2.97
CA VAL A 400 -7.58 3.48 2.23
C VAL A 400 -6.18 4.06 2.07
N PRO A 401 -5.25 3.80 3.00
CA PRO A 401 -3.96 4.47 3.07
C PRO A 401 -2.91 3.79 2.18
N HIS A 402 -3.16 3.60 0.89
CA HIS A 402 -2.15 3.09 -0.04
C HIS A 402 -1.32 4.24 -0.62
N GLY A 403 -1.93 5.01 -1.51
CA GLY A 403 -1.45 6.28 -2.03
C GLY A 403 -2.58 7.32 -2.01
N TRP A 404 -2.23 8.60 -1.97
CA TRP A 404 -3.19 9.70 -1.82
C TRP A 404 -2.69 10.99 -2.45
N LYS A 405 -3.64 11.82 -2.88
CA LYS A 405 -3.35 13.08 -3.57
C LYS A 405 -2.79 14.19 -2.67
N ASN A 406 -3.02 14.10 -1.36
CA ASN A 406 -2.57 15.12 -0.40
C ASN A 406 -1.49 14.58 0.55
N LYS A 407 -0.74 15.48 1.19
CA LYS A 407 0.35 15.08 2.10
C LYS A 407 -0.19 14.39 3.34
N ALA A 408 0.65 13.52 3.92
CA ALA A 408 0.37 12.79 5.15
C ALA A 408 -0.99 12.06 5.16
N PHE A 409 -1.45 11.61 3.98
CA PHE A 409 -2.74 10.94 3.81
C PHE A 409 -3.94 11.78 4.27
N LEU A 410 -3.81 13.11 4.30
CA LEU A 410 -4.83 14.01 4.82
C LEU A 410 -6.00 14.19 3.83
N VAL A 411 -7.22 13.96 4.30
CA VAL A 411 -8.43 14.35 3.55
C VAL A 411 -8.61 15.86 3.60
N ASN A 412 -9.33 16.43 2.64
CA ASN A 412 -9.68 17.85 2.68
C ASN A 412 -11.11 18.05 2.17
N MET A 413 -12.04 18.42 3.06
CA MET A 413 -13.45 18.64 2.70
C MET A 413 -13.66 19.95 1.93
N LEU A 414 -12.67 20.86 1.90
CA LEU A 414 -12.68 21.97 0.95
C LEU A 414 -12.30 21.55 -0.45
N CYS A 415 -11.80 20.33 -0.61
CA CYS A 415 -11.45 19.83 -1.90
C CYS A 415 -11.55 18.30 -2.04
N VAL A 416 -12.76 17.87 -2.35
CA VAL A 416 -13.07 16.52 -2.77
C VAL A 416 -13.15 16.48 -4.28
N GLY A 417 -12.47 15.52 -4.89
CA GLY A 417 -12.47 15.31 -6.33
C GLY A 417 -13.44 14.22 -6.76
N THR A 418 -13.28 13.74 -7.98
CA THR A 418 -14.10 12.66 -8.54
C THR A 418 -14.00 11.38 -7.71
N GLU A 419 -12.89 11.17 -6.99
CA GLU A 419 -12.73 10.04 -6.07
C GLU A 419 -13.73 10.02 -4.90
N GLY A 420 -14.34 11.17 -4.56
CA GLY A 420 -15.42 11.27 -3.58
C GLY A 420 -16.81 11.48 -4.22
N GLY A 421 -16.91 11.28 -5.53
CA GLY A 421 -18.13 11.50 -6.30
C GLY A 421 -18.45 12.97 -6.58
N ALA A 422 -17.45 13.86 -6.58
CA ALA A 422 -17.63 15.24 -7.01
C ALA A 422 -17.59 15.37 -8.55
N THR A 423 -18.26 16.37 -9.12
CA THR A 423 -18.27 16.60 -10.59
C THR A 423 -16.95 17.14 -11.11
N ASN A 424 -16.23 17.86 -10.26
CA ASN A 424 -14.91 18.38 -10.53
C ASN A 424 -13.90 17.77 -9.57
N ASN A 425 -12.67 17.81 -10.05
CA ASN A 425 -11.44 17.47 -9.39
C ASN A 425 -11.17 18.18 -8.04
N CYS A 426 -11.88 19.27 -7.79
CA CYS A 426 -11.91 19.94 -6.52
C CYS A 426 -13.25 20.62 -6.26
N THR A 427 -14.03 20.06 -5.33
CA THR A 427 -15.30 20.61 -4.90
C THR A 427 -15.32 20.69 -3.39
N SER A 428 -15.65 21.86 -2.86
CA SER A 428 -15.85 22.07 -1.43
C SER A 428 -17.20 21.49 -1.02
N PHE A 429 -17.22 20.67 0.03
CA PHE A 429 -18.45 20.21 0.65
C PHE A 429 -18.93 21.28 1.65
N SER A 430 -20.22 21.61 1.61
CA SER A 430 -20.85 22.54 2.54
C SER A 430 -21.13 21.90 3.91
N GLY A 431 -20.94 22.65 5.00
CA GLY A 431 -21.30 22.25 6.38
C GLY A 431 -20.23 21.45 7.13
N TYR A 432 -20.23 21.49 8.46
CA TYR A 432 -19.19 20.86 9.31
C TYR A 432 -19.44 19.38 9.65
N GLY A 433 -20.46 18.77 9.05
CA GLY A 433 -20.81 17.37 9.27
C GLY A 433 -19.78 16.39 8.71
N ALA A 434 -19.75 15.18 9.28
CA ALA A 434 -18.92 14.09 8.79
C ALA A 434 -19.33 13.67 7.37
N VAL A 435 -18.37 13.58 6.46
CA VAL A 435 -18.59 13.19 5.07
C VAL A 435 -18.27 11.71 4.89
N ARG A 436 -19.24 10.96 4.34
CA ARG A 436 -19.10 9.55 3.96
C ARG A 436 -19.24 9.41 2.46
N ARG A 437 -18.12 9.14 1.79
CA ARG A 437 -18.02 8.86 0.35
C ARG A 437 -17.07 7.69 0.18
N PRO A 438 -17.58 6.44 0.25
CA PRO A 438 -16.73 5.27 0.09
C PRO A 438 -16.11 5.25 -1.31
N PRO A 439 -14.89 4.71 -1.45
CA PRO A 439 -14.13 4.01 -0.40
C PRO A 439 -13.18 4.91 0.40
N TYR A 440 -12.96 6.17 -0.01
CA TYR A 440 -11.86 6.99 0.52
C TYR A 440 -12.23 7.85 1.73
N TYR A 441 -13.48 8.29 1.82
CA TYR A 441 -13.95 9.19 2.88
C TYR A 441 -14.88 8.45 3.83
N ASN A 442 -14.43 8.27 5.07
CA ASN A 442 -15.17 7.55 6.11
C ASN A 442 -15.29 8.41 7.36
N ASP A 443 -16.39 9.17 7.43
CA ASP A 443 -16.59 10.24 8.42
C ASP A 443 -15.49 11.30 8.41
N ALA A 444 -15.01 11.63 7.21
CA ALA A 444 -14.01 12.65 7.00
C ALA A 444 -14.55 14.03 7.39
N ARG A 445 -13.75 14.83 8.10
CA ARG A 445 -14.11 16.15 8.62
C ARG A 445 -13.07 17.23 8.34
N LEU A 446 -11.80 16.84 8.15
CA LEU A 446 -10.69 17.78 8.00
C LEU A 446 -10.88 18.77 6.84
N ARG A 447 -10.67 20.06 7.12
CA ARG A 447 -10.76 21.18 6.17
C ARG A 447 -9.46 21.96 6.18
N VAL A 448 -8.72 21.93 5.07
CA VAL A 448 -7.45 22.64 4.91
C VAL A 448 -7.64 23.77 3.90
N SER A 449 -7.49 25.02 4.34
CA SER A 449 -7.52 26.21 3.46
C SER A 449 -6.17 26.45 2.80
N THR A 450 -5.09 26.29 3.56
CA THR A 450 -3.72 26.43 3.08
C THR A 450 -2.86 25.30 3.63
N TRP A 451 -2.10 24.63 2.77
CA TRP A 451 -1.16 23.61 3.21
C TRP A 451 0.07 24.26 3.82
N ALA A 452 0.44 23.84 5.03
CA ALA A 452 1.60 24.36 5.73
C ALA A 452 2.75 23.36 5.80
N ARG A 453 3.92 23.89 6.15
CA ARG A 453 5.10 23.08 6.41
C ARG A 453 4.86 22.16 7.62
N SER A 454 5.42 20.96 7.61
CA SER A 454 5.40 20.06 8.78
C SER A 454 6.06 20.77 9.97
N GLY A 455 5.35 20.80 11.11
CA GLY A 455 5.77 21.58 12.29
C GLY A 455 5.45 23.08 12.24
N SER A 456 4.82 23.57 11.17
CA SER A 456 4.42 24.99 11.01
C SER A 456 2.92 25.17 10.75
N TRP A 457 2.10 24.17 11.12
CA TRP A 457 0.65 24.24 11.02
C TRP A 457 0.08 25.14 12.12
N GLY A 458 -0.79 26.07 11.76
CA GLY A 458 -1.55 26.93 12.66
C GLY A 458 -3.02 27.04 12.24
N GLU A 459 -3.82 27.71 13.08
CA GLU A 459 -5.28 27.86 12.89
C GLU A 459 -5.64 28.52 11.55
N THR A 460 -4.79 29.43 11.06
CA THR A 460 -5.00 30.09 9.75
C THR A 460 -4.93 29.12 8.57
N ASN A 461 -4.40 27.92 8.77
CA ASN A 461 -4.38 26.86 7.76
C ASN A 461 -5.69 26.06 7.69
N CYS A 462 -6.61 26.33 8.63
CA CYS A 462 -7.91 25.70 8.69
C CYS A 462 -8.94 26.36 7.78
N GLY A 463 -9.79 25.53 7.21
CA GLY A 463 -10.87 25.95 6.33
C GLY A 463 -12.07 26.54 7.09
N ASN A 464 -12.74 27.53 6.47
CA ASN A 464 -14.06 28.04 6.87
C ASN A 464 -14.19 28.46 8.34
N GLY A 465 -13.21 29.21 8.88
CA GLY A 465 -13.31 29.79 10.23
C GLY A 465 -13.31 28.77 11.37
N MET A 466 -12.89 27.52 11.10
CA MET A 466 -12.62 26.55 12.17
C MET A 466 -11.50 27.09 13.05
N THR A 467 -11.73 27.13 14.35
CA THR A 467 -10.71 27.55 15.33
C THR A 467 -9.60 26.53 15.47
N ASN A 468 -9.83 25.26 15.07
CA ASN A 468 -8.81 24.19 15.04
C ASN A 468 -9.09 23.14 13.95
N CYS A 469 -8.00 22.57 13.41
CA CYS A 469 -7.93 21.34 12.61
C CYS A 469 -7.10 20.30 13.36
#